data_AF-A0A5C8M2H7-F1
#
_entry.id   AF-A0A5C8M2H7-F1
#
_cell.length_a   1.000
_cell.length_b   1.000
_cell.length_c   1.000
_cell.angle_alpha   90.00
_cell.angle_beta   90.00
_cell.angle_gamma   90.00
#
_symmetry.space_group_name_H-M   'P 1'
#
loop_
_entity.id
_entity.type
_entity.pdbx_description
1 polymer ?
#
loop_
_entity_poly.entity_id
_entity_poly.type
_entity_poly.pdbx_seq_one_letter_code
_entity_poly.pdbx_strand_id
1 'polypeptide(L)'
;MSTFFQFLKHVPSRIMIIILPFLLMGMVEYLERGTYQELMKWVMNHPLSMVLAYFVVGTLYLFLIALTGRSRLSFWLLCVCLLPLGAISGSKLKAIGAPYYPWDLAFNNQIMEYQAFLRGYLNVRILVCVVVFLLLIAILFHLFLRRHRIRFTWIERGIYALIAIIMSTSLYMDKPIPFMNMYGLYTVPWDQTLTYDENGYLFSSVQMLGFLQVDKPKGYSKKTIDSILSQIPESKSTNEKKPNIIVMLSEAFWDPTIMKNITFSRDPIPNLHRLQKTYTSGWMLSPQFGGSTANVEFEVLTSNSMRFLANLPTKYCLISNI
;
A
#
# COMPACT_ATOMS: atom_id res chain seq x y z
N MET A 1 26.55 -16.63 -39.17
CA MET A 1 25.17 -16.76 -39.70
C MET A 1 24.31 -17.77 -38.93
N SER A 2 24.87 -18.83 -38.32
CA SER A 2 24.08 -19.85 -37.56
C SER A 2 23.51 -19.35 -36.22
N THR A 3 24.18 -18.42 -35.54
CA THR A 3 23.74 -17.83 -34.25
C THR A 3 22.51 -16.94 -34.39
N PHE A 4 22.42 -16.17 -35.48
CA PHE A 4 21.28 -15.29 -35.76
C PHE A 4 20.00 -16.08 -36.09
N PHE A 5 20.11 -17.18 -36.86
CA PHE A 5 18.98 -18.06 -37.15
C PHE A 5 18.54 -18.89 -35.93
N GLN A 6 19.46 -19.28 -35.03
CA GLN A 6 19.09 -19.87 -33.74
C GLN A 6 18.37 -18.86 -32.83
N PHE A 7 18.80 -17.60 -32.83
CA PHE A 7 18.12 -16.51 -32.13
C PHE A 7 16.69 -16.31 -32.65
N LEU A 8 16.48 -16.26 -33.97
CA LEU A 8 15.17 -16.18 -34.62
C LEU A 8 14.24 -17.36 -34.27
N LYS A 9 14.76 -18.58 -34.11
CA LYS A 9 13.99 -19.75 -33.66
C LYS A 9 13.50 -19.66 -32.20
N HIS A 10 14.03 -18.74 -31.40
CA HIS A 10 13.64 -18.54 -30.00
C HIS A 10 12.88 -17.22 -29.77
N VAL A 11 12.74 -16.38 -30.79
CA VAL A 11 11.96 -15.13 -30.78
C VAL A 11 10.54 -15.30 -30.22
N PRO A 12 9.70 -16.27 -30.66
CA PRO A 12 8.35 -16.43 -30.10
C PRO A 12 8.36 -16.77 -28.61
N SER A 13 9.43 -17.42 -28.12
CA SER A 13 9.57 -17.80 -26.71
C SER A 13 10.14 -16.67 -25.84
N ARG A 14 10.96 -15.76 -26.40
CA ARG A 14 11.48 -14.57 -25.73
C ARG A 14 10.46 -13.44 -25.68
N ILE A 15 9.59 -13.32 -26.68
CA ILE A 15 8.44 -12.40 -26.66
C ILE A 15 7.52 -12.67 -25.46
N MET A 16 7.41 -13.94 -25.03
CA MET A 16 6.65 -14.31 -23.84
C MET A 16 7.22 -13.70 -22.55
N ILE A 17 8.50 -13.29 -22.52
CA ILE A 17 9.08 -12.60 -21.36
C ILE A 17 8.42 -11.23 -21.15
N ILE A 18 7.92 -10.62 -22.22
CA ILE A 18 7.24 -9.31 -22.21
C ILE A 18 5.73 -9.50 -22.04
N ILE A 19 5.13 -10.44 -22.77
CA ILE A 19 3.67 -10.64 -22.75
C ILE A 19 3.17 -11.19 -21.41
N LEU A 20 3.85 -12.17 -20.83
CA LEU A 20 3.40 -12.83 -19.60
C LEU A 20 3.26 -11.87 -18.40
N PRO A 21 4.25 -11.02 -18.06
CA PRO A 21 4.09 -10.05 -16.98
C PRO A 21 2.99 -9.03 -17.28
N PHE A 22 2.73 -8.68 -18.55
CA PHE A 22 1.61 -7.80 -18.92
C PHE A 22 0.26 -8.46 -18.63
N LEU A 23 0.07 -9.72 -19.02
CA LEU A 23 -1.16 -10.47 -18.74
C LEU A 23 -1.39 -10.64 -17.22
N LEU A 24 -0.33 -10.92 -16.47
CA LEU A 24 -0.42 -11.07 -15.03
C LEU A 24 -0.68 -9.75 -14.31
N MET A 25 -0.03 -8.65 -14.74
CA MET A 25 -0.33 -7.30 -14.24
C MET A 25 -1.81 -6.97 -14.43
N GLY A 26 -2.34 -7.14 -15.64
CA GLY A 26 -3.74 -6.86 -15.94
C GLY A 26 -4.70 -7.72 -15.11
N MET A 27 -4.35 -8.99 -14.86
CA MET A 27 -5.15 -9.87 -14.02
C MET A 27 -5.12 -9.45 -12.54
N VAL A 28 -3.97 -9.05 -12.00
CA VAL A 28 -3.86 -8.60 -10.61
C VAL A 28 -4.64 -7.30 -10.38
N GLU A 29 -4.49 -6.31 -11.28
CA GLU A 29 -5.25 -5.05 -11.22
C GLU A 29 -6.76 -5.29 -11.45
N TYR A 30 -7.13 -6.27 -12.29
CA TYR A 30 -8.53 -6.68 -12.44
C TYR A 30 -9.10 -7.27 -11.15
N LEU A 31 -8.34 -8.13 -10.46
CA LEU A 31 -8.77 -8.77 -9.22
C LEU A 31 -8.96 -7.77 -8.09
N GLU A 32 -8.10 -6.75 -8.05
CA GLU A 32 -8.16 -5.69 -7.05
C GLU A 32 -9.36 -4.76 -7.28
N ARG A 33 -9.52 -4.22 -8.49
CA ARG A 33 -10.65 -3.32 -8.82
C ARG A 33 -11.97 -4.09 -8.84
N GLY A 34 -11.93 -5.32 -9.33
CA GLY A 34 -13.04 -6.26 -9.32
C GLY A 34 -14.05 -6.09 -10.45
N THR A 35 -13.94 -5.05 -11.29
CA THR A 35 -14.70 -4.92 -12.54
C THR A 35 -13.82 -4.56 -13.73
N TYR A 36 -14.22 -5.01 -14.92
CA TYR A 36 -13.51 -4.66 -16.16
C TYR A 36 -13.62 -3.17 -16.50
N GLN A 37 -14.77 -2.55 -16.18
CA GLN A 37 -15.01 -1.13 -16.44
C GLN A 37 -14.06 -0.24 -15.64
N GLU A 38 -13.84 -0.53 -14.35
CA GLU A 38 -12.89 0.21 -13.52
C GLU A 38 -11.44 0.01 -13.98
N LEU A 39 -11.07 -1.22 -14.36
CA LEU A 39 -9.74 -1.47 -14.93
C LEU A 39 -9.51 -0.64 -16.19
N MET A 40 -10.46 -0.62 -17.14
CA MET A 40 -10.32 0.15 -18.38
C MET A 40 -10.32 1.65 -18.12
N LYS A 41 -11.17 2.13 -17.21
CA LYS A 41 -11.16 3.53 -16.78
C LYS A 41 -9.79 3.93 -16.23
N TRP A 42 -9.18 3.10 -15.40
CA TRP A 42 -7.83 3.35 -14.88
C TRP A 42 -6.77 3.32 -15.97
N VAL A 43 -6.77 2.31 -16.85
CA VAL A 43 -5.81 2.21 -17.97
C VAL A 43 -5.88 3.45 -18.87
N MET A 44 -7.08 3.98 -19.12
CA MET A 44 -7.28 5.16 -19.96
C MET A 44 -6.89 6.46 -19.26
N ASN A 45 -7.21 6.60 -17.97
CA ASN A 45 -6.95 7.82 -17.21
C ASN A 45 -5.49 7.91 -16.72
N HIS A 46 -4.86 6.77 -16.42
CA HIS A 46 -3.53 6.67 -15.82
C HIS A 46 -2.64 5.67 -16.57
N PRO A 47 -2.37 5.89 -17.87
CA PRO A 47 -1.59 4.96 -18.69
C PRO A 47 -0.15 4.77 -18.19
N LEU A 48 0.43 5.80 -17.56
CA LEU A 48 1.78 5.73 -16.98
C LEU A 48 1.82 4.83 -15.75
N SER A 49 0.83 4.94 -14.87
CA SER A 49 0.66 4.05 -13.71
C SER A 49 0.57 2.58 -14.15
N MET A 50 -0.14 2.30 -15.25
CA MET A 50 -0.17 0.97 -15.86
C MET A 50 1.21 0.48 -16.31
N VAL A 51 2.01 1.35 -16.94
CA VAL A 51 3.39 1.00 -17.35
C VAL A 51 4.27 0.70 -16.14
N LEU A 52 4.13 1.47 -15.05
CA LEU A 52 4.87 1.23 -13.81
C LEU A 52 4.44 -0.05 -13.12
N ALA A 53 3.14 -0.33 -13.04
CA ALA A 53 2.62 -1.62 -12.57
C ALA A 53 3.18 -2.79 -13.39
N TYR A 54 3.24 -2.63 -14.72
CA TYR A 54 3.89 -3.61 -15.60
C TYR A 54 5.38 -3.78 -15.29
N PHE A 55 6.12 -2.70 -15.04
CA PHE A 55 7.52 -2.77 -14.66
C PHE A 55 7.74 -3.44 -13.30
N VAL A 56 6.83 -3.28 -12.34
CA VAL A 56 6.88 -4.02 -11.06
C VAL A 56 6.82 -5.52 -11.33
N VAL A 57 5.80 -5.99 -12.06
CA VAL A 57 5.63 -7.42 -12.38
C VAL A 57 6.79 -7.94 -13.23
N GLY A 58 7.21 -7.17 -14.24
CA GLY A 58 8.32 -7.50 -15.13
C GLY A 58 9.64 -7.64 -14.37
N THR A 59 9.91 -6.73 -13.42
CA THR A 59 11.12 -6.75 -12.60
C THR A 59 11.17 -7.98 -11.69
N LEU A 60 10.08 -8.28 -10.99
CA LEU A 60 9.96 -9.48 -10.17
C LEU A 60 10.11 -10.75 -11.02
N TYR A 61 9.55 -10.76 -12.22
CA TYR A 61 9.67 -11.89 -13.14
C TYR A 61 11.10 -12.10 -13.62
N LEU A 62 11.81 -11.04 -14.04
CA LEU A 62 13.23 -11.10 -14.44
C LEU A 62 14.12 -11.55 -13.28
N PHE A 63 13.85 -11.06 -12.06
CA PHE A 63 14.55 -11.51 -10.85
C PHE A 63 14.36 -13.01 -10.64
N LEU A 64 13.12 -13.52 -10.66
CA LEU A 64 12.85 -14.95 -10.52
C LEU A 64 13.46 -15.78 -11.66
N ILE A 65 13.57 -15.24 -12.88
CA ILE A 65 14.28 -15.89 -13.99
C ILE A 65 15.77 -15.97 -13.69
N ALA A 66 16.37 -14.90 -13.17
CA ALA A 66 17.77 -14.89 -12.78
C ALA A 66 18.08 -15.93 -11.69
N LEU A 67 17.17 -16.11 -10.72
CA LEU A 67 17.32 -17.12 -9.65
C LEU A 67 17.14 -18.55 -10.17
N THR A 68 16.03 -18.85 -10.85
CA THR A 68 15.69 -20.24 -11.20
C THR A 68 16.27 -20.72 -12.53
N GLY A 69 16.66 -19.78 -13.41
CA GLY A 69 17.08 -20.05 -14.80
C GLY A 69 15.96 -20.60 -15.69
N ARG A 70 14.69 -20.58 -15.24
CA ARG A 70 13.55 -21.22 -15.91
C ARG A 70 12.32 -20.30 -15.95
N SER A 71 12.06 -19.67 -17.10
CA SER A 71 10.94 -18.71 -17.28
C SER A 71 9.58 -19.23 -16.83
N ARG A 72 9.20 -20.45 -17.22
CA ARG A 72 7.88 -21.00 -16.83
C ARG A 72 7.74 -21.17 -15.32
N LEU A 73 8.80 -21.66 -14.66
CA LEU A 73 8.78 -21.85 -13.22
C LEU A 73 8.68 -20.49 -12.52
N SER A 74 9.49 -19.52 -12.95
CA SER A 74 9.43 -18.14 -12.46
C SER A 74 8.04 -17.53 -12.61
N PHE A 75 7.36 -17.75 -13.73
CA PHE A 75 6.03 -17.21 -13.95
C PHE A 75 4.98 -17.85 -13.03
N TRP A 76 5.00 -19.18 -12.88
CA TRP A 76 4.08 -19.86 -11.96
C TRP A 76 4.31 -19.44 -10.50
N LEU A 77 5.57 -19.29 -10.09
CA LEU A 77 5.90 -18.73 -8.76
C LEU A 77 5.34 -17.31 -8.61
N LEU A 78 5.46 -16.47 -9.65
CA LEU A 78 4.90 -15.13 -9.64
C LEU A 78 3.36 -15.14 -9.52
N CYS A 79 2.67 -16.04 -10.23
CA CYS A 79 1.22 -16.20 -10.12
C CYS A 79 0.79 -16.61 -8.71
N VAL A 80 1.50 -17.56 -8.10
CA VAL A 80 1.21 -18.03 -6.73
C VAL A 80 1.39 -16.90 -5.72
N CYS A 81 2.33 -15.98 -5.94
CA CYS A 81 2.52 -14.84 -5.06
C CYS A 81 1.51 -13.70 -5.31
N LEU A 82 1.31 -13.28 -6.57
CA LEU A 82 0.59 -12.03 -6.87
C LEU A 82 -0.93 -12.20 -6.99
N LEU A 83 -1.43 -13.33 -7.50
CA LEU A 83 -2.89 -13.51 -7.67
C LEU A 83 -3.64 -13.54 -6.34
N PRO A 84 -3.16 -14.22 -5.28
CA PRO A 84 -3.79 -14.13 -3.97
C PRO A 84 -3.78 -12.72 -3.40
N LEU A 85 -2.68 -11.97 -3.57
CA LEU A 85 -2.59 -10.59 -3.09
C LEU A 85 -3.62 -9.68 -3.78
N GLY A 86 -3.76 -9.75 -5.11
CA GLY A 86 -4.79 -9.00 -5.83
C GLY A 86 -6.21 -9.38 -5.41
N ALA A 87 -6.49 -10.68 -5.27
CA ALA A 87 -7.81 -11.17 -4.86
C ALA A 87 -8.19 -10.77 -3.42
N ILE A 88 -7.24 -10.88 -2.49
CA ILE A 88 -7.43 -10.45 -1.09
C ILE A 88 -7.59 -8.93 -1.03
N SER A 89 -6.76 -8.18 -1.77
CA SER A 89 -6.84 -6.73 -1.83
C SER A 89 -8.19 -6.25 -2.32
N GLY A 90 -8.69 -6.76 -3.46
CA GLY A 90 -9.99 -6.34 -3.97
C GLY A 90 -11.17 -6.74 -3.08
N SER A 91 -11.04 -7.88 -2.39
CA SER A 91 -12.03 -8.29 -1.39
C SER A 91 -12.03 -7.37 -0.17
N LYS A 92 -10.85 -6.98 0.30
CA LYS A 92 -10.67 -6.04 1.43
C LYS A 92 -11.15 -4.64 1.07
N LEU A 93 -10.82 -4.15 -0.13
CA LEU A 93 -11.26 -2.86 -0.64
C LEU A 93 -12.79 -2.75 -0.65
N LYS A 94 -13.49 -3.80 -1.11
CA LYS A 94 -14.96 -3.85 -1.10
C LYS A 94 -15.58 -3.97 0.29
N ALA A 95 -14.87 -4.58 1.23
CA ALA A 95 -15.37 -4.78 2.58
C ALA A 95 -15.22 -3.51 3.46
N ILE A 96 -14.07 -2.84 3.38
CA ILE A 96 -13.70 -1.77 4.33
C ILE A 96 -13.14 -0.50 3.67
N GLY A 97 -13.12 -0.40 2.34
CA GLY A 97 -12.64 0.78 1.61
C GLY A 97 -11.12 0.96 1.60
N ALA A 98 -10.36 -0.07 1.99
CA ALA A 98 -8.90 -0.05 2.02
C ALA A 98 -8.31 -1.31 1.35
N PRO A 99 -7.31 -1.15 0.45
CA PRO A 99 -6.64 -2.28 -0.18
C PRO A 99 -5.74 -3.04 0.80
N TYR A 100 -5.19 -4.16 0.33
CA TYR A 100 -4.23 -4.93 1.11
C TYR A 100 -2.84 -4.27 1.05
N TYR A 101 -2.36 -3.80 2.19
CA TYR A 101 -1.13 -3.03 2.30
C TYR A 101 0.07 -3.92 2.67
N PRO A 102 1.31 -3.48 2.37
CA PRO A 102 2.51 -4.24 2.76
C PRO A 102 2.63 -4.49 4.27
N TRP A 103 2.15 -3.60 5.12
CA TRP A 103 2.18 -3.81 6.58
C TRP A 103 1.15 -4.81 7.08
N ASP A 104 0.11 -5.14 6.31
CA ASP A 104 -0.81 -6.21 6.68
C ASP A 104 -0.10 -7.58 6.70
N LEU A 105 0.99 -7.73 5.93
CA LEU A 105 1.88 -8.90 5.98
C LEU A 105 2.84 -8.85 7.17
N ALA A 106 3.31 -7.65 7.53
CA ALA A 106 4.26 -7.47 8.62
C ALA A 106 3.58 -7.59 10.00
N PHE A 107 2.34 -7.12 10.12
CA PHE A 107 1.55 -7.13 11.34
C PHE A 107 0.51 -8.27 11.28
N ASN A 108 1.01 -9.50 11.47
CA ASN A 108 0.29 -10.78 11.36
C ASN A 108 -1.08 -10.86 12.08
N ASN A 109 -1.34 -10.04 13.10
CA ASN A 109 -2.55 -10.12 13.91
C ASN A 109 -3.82 -9.67 13.18
N GLN A 110 -3.70 -8.86 12.13
CA GLN A 110 -4.87 -8.25 11.49
C GLN A 110 -5.59 -9.18 10.51
N ILE A 111 -4.87 -10.07 9.83
CA ILE A 111 -5.49 -10.96 8.84
C ILE A 111 -6.52 -11.88 9.51
N MET A 112 -6.28 -12.33 10.74
CA MET A 112 -7.19 -13.17 11.52
C MET A 112 -8.50 -12.45 11.87
N GLU A 113 -8.45 -11.17 12.24
CA GLU A 113 -9.63 -10.35 12.55
C GLU A 113 -10.53 -10.15 11.31
N TYR A 114 -9.92 -10.06 10.13
CA TYR A 114 -10.65 -9.90 8.87
C TYR A 114 -11.08 -11.20 8.21
N GLN A 115 -10.74 -12.38 8.73
CA GLN A 115 -11.10 -13.67 8.08
C GLN A 115 -12.59 -13.85 7.87
N ALA A 116 -13.42 -13.45 8.85
CA ALA A 116 -14.87 -13.54 8.75
C ALA A 116 -15.42 -12.64 7.63
N PHE A 117 -14.86 -11.43 7.49
CA PHE A 117 -15.20 -10.51 6.42
C PHE A 117 -14.71 -11.01 5.06
N LEU A 118 -13.44 -11.40 4.96
CA LEU A 118 -12.83 -11.88 3.72
C LEU A 118 -13.57 -13.10 3.13
N ARG A 119 -14.10 -14.00 3.96
CA ARG A 119 -14.91 -15.14 3.48
C ARG A 119 -16.19 -14.74 2.75
N GLY A 120 -16.81 -13.61 3.12
CA GLY A 120 -18.00 -13.10 2.44
C GLY A 120 -17.71 -12.46 1.08
N TYR A 121 -16.51 -11.88 0.91
CA TYR A 121 -16.11 -11.14 -0.29
C TYR A 121 -15.23 -11.93 -1.25
N LEU A 122 -14.54 -12.97 -0.77
CA LEU A 122 -13.89 -14.01 -1.61
C LEU A 122 -14.97 -14.88 -2.26
N ASN A 123 -15.60 -14.33 -3.28
CA ASN A 123 -16.70 -14.95 -3.99
C ASN A 123 -16.18 -16.08 -4.91
N VAL A 124 -16.99 -17.12 -5.12
CA VAL A 124 -16.77 -18.17 -6.13
C VAL A 124 -16.41 -17.57 -7.49
N ARG A 125 -16.95 -16.39 -7.84
CA ARG A 125 -16.59 -15.64 -9.06
C ARG A 125 -15.09 -15.36 -9.15
N ILE A 126 -14.46 -14.86 -8.09
CA ILE A 126 -13.02 -14.55 -8.05
C ILE A 126 -12.21 -15.84 -8.25
N LEU A 127 -12.61 -16.92 -7.56
CA LEU A 127 -11.96 -18.22 -7.68
C LEU A 127 -12.05 -18.76 -9.12
N VAL A 128 -13.23 -18.68 -9.74
CA VAL A 128 -13.43 -19.09 -11.14
C VAL A 128 -12.56 -18.25 -12.08
N CYS A 129 -12.51 -16.93 -11.92
CA CYS A 129 -11.65 -16.06 -12.72
C CYS A 129 -10.17 -16.44 -12.62
N VAL A 130 -9.67 -16.69 -11.39
CA VAL A 130 -8.29 -17.13 -11.17
C VAL A 130 -8.03 -18.49 -11.82
N VAL A 131 -8.93 -19.46 -11.63
CA VAL A 131 -8.78 -20.81 -12.22
C VAL A 131 -8.80 -20.74 -13.75
N VAL A 132 -9.72 -19.99 -14.36
CA VAL A 132 -9.79 -19.82 -15.81
C VAL A 132 -8.51 -19.16 -16.34
N PHE A 133 -8.00 -18.12 -15.67
CA PHE A 133 -6.74 -17.48 -16.04
C PHE A 133 -5.57 -18.49 -16.02
N LEU A 134 -5.43 -19.27 -14.94
CA LEU A 134 -4.37 -20.28 -14.82
C LEU A 134 -4.50 -21.37 -15.90
N LEU A 135 -5.72 -21.80 -16.23
CA LEU A 135 -5.98 -22.76 -17.30
C LEU A 135 -5.60 -22.19 -18.67
N LEU A 136 -5.95 -20.93 -18.97
CA LEU A 136 -5.58 -20.27 -20.22
C LEU A 136 -4.06 -20.15 -20.36
N ILE A 137 -3.34 -19.81 -19.28
CA ILE A 137 -1.87 -19.81 -19.29
C ILE A 137 -1.30 -21.22 -19.46
N ALA A 138 -1.87 -22.22 -18.81
CA ALA A 138 -1.43 -23.61 -18.96
C ALA A 138 -1.61 -24.10 -20.41
N ILE A 139 -2.74 -23.75 -21.04
CA ILE A 139 -3.02 -24.02 -22.46
C ILE A 139 -2.03 -23.26 -23.35
N LEU A 140 -1.77 -21.98 -23.08
CA LEU A 140 -0.77 -21.19 -23.81
C LEU A 140 0.61 -21.85 -23.75
N PHE A 141 1.03 -22.31 -22.57
CA PHE A 141 2.29 -23.04 -22.41
C PHE A 141 2.27 -24.41 -23.12
N HIS A 142 1.14 -25.10 -23.13
CA HIS A 142 0.99 -26.39 -23.80
C HIS A 142 0.95 -26.27 -25.32
N LEU A 143 0.35 -25.22 -25.89
CA LEU A 143 0.21 -25.04 -27.34
C LEU A 143 1.44 -24.39 -27.94
N PHE A 144 1.88 -23.24 -27.40
CA PHE A 144 2.93 -22.42 -28.01
C PHE A 144 4.33 -22.75 -27.52
N LEU A 145 4.48 -23.23 -26.28
CA LEU A 145 5.79 -23.48 -25.68
C LEU A 145 6.13 -24.95 -25.51
N ARG A 146 5.31 -25.92 -25.94
CA ARG A 146 5.59 -27.37 -25.77
C ARG A 146 7.00 -27.79 -26.16
N ARG A 147 7.50 -27.29 -27.30
CA ARG A 147 8.81 -27.63 -27.88
C ARG A 147 9.98 -26.75 -27.41
N HIS A 148 9.73 -25.60 -26.78
CA HIS A 148 10.78 -24.62 -26.47
C HIS A 148 11.01 -24.47 -24.97
N ARG A 149 11.86 -25.34 -24.40
CA ARG A 149 12.38 -25.19 -23.04
C ARG A 149 13.52 -24.16 -23.06
N ILE A 150 13.21 -22.90 -22.74
CA ILE A 150 14.25 -21.88 -22.61
C ILE A 150 15.04 -22.16 -21.34
N ARG A 151 16.33 -22.44 -21.49
CA ARG A 151 17.30 -22.40 -20.40
C ARG A 151 18.18 -21.20 -20.65
N PHE A 152 18.31 -20.34 -19.65
CA PHE A 152 19.16 -19.16 -19.75
C PHE A 152 20.58 -19.52 -19.32
N THR A 153 21.55 -18.99 -20.05
CA THR A 153 22.97 -19.10 -19.68
C THR A 153 23.25 -18.26 -18.43
N TRP A 154 24.35 -18.54 -17.72
CA TRP A 154 24.75 -17.76 -16.54
C TRP A 154 24.97 -16.28 -16.85
N ILE A 155 25.42 -15.96 -18.07
CA ILE A 155 25.60 -14.57 -18.55
C ILE A 155 24.25 -13.87 -18.69
N GLU A 156 23.27 -14.51 -19.35
CA GLU A 156 21.91 -13.95 -19.49
C GLU A 156 21.23 -13.75 -18.14
N ARG A 157 21.44 -14.68 -17.20
CA ARG A 157 20.93 -14.55 -15.82
C ARG A 157 21.56 -13.36 -15.10
N GLY A 158 22.86 -13.12 -15.29
CA GLY A 158 23.54 -11.94 -14.77
C GLY A 158 22.98 -10.63 -15.32
N ILE A 159 22.69 -10.58 -16.63
CA ILE A 159 22.06 -9.42 -17.28
C ILE A 159 20.66 -9.18 -16.72
N TYR A 160 19.83 -10.22 -16.58
CA TYR A 160 18.49 -10.07 -16.01
C TYR A 160 18.51 -9.67 -14.54
N ALA A 161 19.45 -10.19 -13.75
CA ALA A 161 19.64 -9.74 -12.37
C ALA A 161 20.00 -8.26 -12.32
N LEU A 162 20.93 -7.80 -13.16
CA LEU A 162 21.33 -6.40 -13.23
C LEU A 162 20.16 -5.48 -13.61
N ILE A 163 19.40 -5.85 -14.65
CA ILE A 163 18.20 -5.10 -15.07
C ILE A 163 17.19 -5.06 -13.93
N ALA A 164 16.94 -6.19 -13.26
CA ALA A 164 16.00 -6.26 -12.17
C ALA A 164 16.44 -5.39 -10.99
N ILE A 165 17.74 -5.33 -10.66
CA ILE A 165 18.27 -4.46 -9.61
C ILE A 165 18.08 -2.99 -9.95
N ILE A 166 18.44 -2.58 -11.18
CA ILE A 166 18.31 -1.18 -11.64
C ILE A 166 16.84 -0.75 -11.64
N MET A 167 15.95 -1.59 -12.15
CA MET A 167 14.51 -1.30 -12.16
C MET A 167 13.90 -1.30 -10.76
N SER A 168 14.26 -2.25 -9.89
CA SER A 168 13.78 -2.28 -8.50
C SER A 168 14.19 -1.01 -7.75
N THR A 169 15.44 -0.56 -7.94
CA THR A 169 15.94 0.66 -7.32
C THR A 169 15.22 1.89 -7.87
N SER A 170 14.98 1.94 -9.19
CA SER A 170 14.25 3.06 -9.81
C SER A 170 12.78 3.12 -9.37
N LEU A 171 12.10 1.98 -9.26
CA LEU A 171 10.71 1.93 -8.82
C LEU A 171 10.54 2.28 -7.33
N TYR A 172 11.52 1.94 -6.49
CA TYR A 172 11.45 2.20 -5.04
C TYR A 172 12.02 3.57 -4.62
N MET A 173 13.21 3.92 -5.10
CA MET A 173 13.95 5.13 -4.69
C MET A 173 13.81 6.30 -5.68
N ASP A 174 13.08 6.12 -6.78
CA ASP A 174 13.00 7.08 -7.89
C ASP A 174 14.38 7.40 -8.51
N LYS A 175 15.34 6.49 -8.39
CA LYS A 175 16.71 6.62 -8.90
C LYS A 175 17.26 5.25 -9.33
N PRO A 176 18.05 5.15 -10.41
CA PRO A 176 18.56 6.23 -11.27
C PRO A 176 17.54 6.81 -12.26
N ILE A 177 16.44 6.10 -12.55
CA ILE A 177 15.38 6.60 -13.45
C ILE A 177 14.26 7.21 -12.60
N PRO A 178 14.02 8.54 -12.67
CA PRO A 178 13.08 9.22 -11.79
C PRO A 178 11.65 9.20 -12.36
N PHE A 179 11.01 8.04 -12.32
CA PHE A 179 9.64 7.85 -12.80
C PHE A 179 8.62 8.76 -12.07
N MET A 180 8.70 8.92 -10.76
CA MET A 180 7.75 9.73 -10.00
C MET A 180 7.92 11.22 -10.31
N ASN A 181 9.16 11.73 -10.29
CA ASN A 181 9.43 13.14 -10.59
C ASN A 181 9.19 13.51 -12.06
N MET A 182 9.50 12.61 -13.01
CA MET A 182 9.30 12.87 -14.44
C MET A 182 7.82 13.00 -14.82
N TYR A 183 6.94 12.32 -14.09
CA TYR A 183 5.53 12.19 -14.44
C TYR A 183 4.56 12.79 -13.43
N GLY A 184 5.07 13.45 -12.38
CA GLY A 184 4.26 14.15 -11.37
C GLY A 184 3.38 13.22 -10.53
N LEU A 185 3.77 11.95 -10.37
CA LEU A 185 3.02 11.00 -9.56
C LEU A 185 3.18 11.37 -8.08
N TYR A 186 2.08 11.79 -7.47
CA TYR A 186 2.04 12.16 -6.06
C TYR A 186 1.44 11.01 -5.25
N THR A 187 2.13 10.62 -4.18
CA THR A 187 1.51 9.76 -3.16
C THR A 187 0.77 10.68 -2.21
N VAL A 188 -0.52 10.42 -2.01
CA VAL A 188 -1.37 11.20 -1.10
C VAL A 188 -1.16 10.63 0.30
N PRO A 189 -0.37 11.27 1.19
CA PRO A 189 0.04 10.65 2.44
C PRO A 189 -1.11 10.50 3.44
N TRP A 190 -2.19 11.26 3.27
CA TRP A 190 -3.40 11.23 4.11
C TRP A 190 -4.53 10.36 3.56
N ASP A 191 -4.47 9.95 2.28
CA ASP A 191 -5.45 9.05 1.65
C ASP A 191 -4.74 8.03 0.75
N GLN A 192 -4.51 6.86 1.33
CA GLN A 192 -3.82 5.79 0.63
C GLN A 192 -4.70 5.14 -0.42
N THR A 193 -6.02 5.09 -0.20
CA THR A 193 -6.94 4.49 -1.18
C THR A 193 -6.93 5.31 -2.46
N LEU A 194 -6.91 6.65 -2.36
CA LEU A 194 -6.74 7.53 -3.52
C LEU A 194 -5.41 7.27 -4.26
N THR A 195 -4.32 7.04 -3.51
CA THR A 195 -3.03 6.67 -4.12
C THR A 195 -3.14 5.37 -4.91
N TYR A 196 -3.80 4.33 -4.36
CA TYR A 196 -3.99 3.05 -5.04
C TYR A 196 -4.93 3.17 -6.25
N ASP A 197 -5.95 4.01 -6.17
CA ASP A 197 -6.88 4.27 -7.27
C ASP A 197 -6.17 4.89 -8.47
N GLU A 198 -5.29 5.88 -8.26
CA GLU A 198 -4.55 6.59 -9.31
C GLU A 198 -3.30 5.84 -9.79
N ASN A 199 -2.45 5.37 -8.86
CA ASN A 199 -1.15 4.76 -9.18
C ASN A 199 -1.24 3.25 -9.45
N GLY A 200 -2.38 2.62 -9.16
CA GLY A 200 -2.60 1.18 -9.32
C GLY A 200 -2.05 0.37 -8.14
N TYR A 201 -2.61 -0.83 -7.94
CA TYR A 201 -2.31 -1.66 -6.78
C TYR A 201 -0.84 -2.07 -6.70
N LEU A 202 -0.28 -2.53 -7.82
CA LEU A 202 1.07 -3.10 -7.86
C LEU A 202 2.15 -2.04 -7.59
N PHE A 203 2.05 -0.89 -8.24
CA PHE A 203 3.03 0.18 -8.08
C PHE A 203 2.88 0.89 -6.73
N SER A 204 1.65 1.18 -6.30
CA SER A 204 1.40 1.76 -4.98
C SER A 204 1.92 0.88 -3.86
N SER A 205 1.79 -0.45 -3.98
CA SER A 205 2.35 -1.38 -2.98
C SER A 205 3.87 -1.26 -2.84
N VAL A 206 4.60 -0.98 -3.93
CA VAL A 206 6.05 -0.72 -3.87
C VAL A 206 6.34 0.63 -3.19
N GLN A 207 5.58 1.67 -3.53
CA GLN A 207 5.69 2.98 -2.88
C GLN A 207 5.44 2.86 -1.36
N MET A 208 4.49 2.02 -0.98
CA MET A 208 4.12 1.81 0.41
C MET A 208 5.17 1.06 1.24
N LEU A 209 6.14 0.38 0.62
CA LEU A 209 7.23 -0.29 1.36
C LEU A 209 8.10 0.69 2.15
N GLY A 210 8.23 1.94 1.70
CA GLY A 210 9.01 2.97 2.39
C GLY A 210 8.45 3.31 3.77
N PHE A 211 7.15 3.06 3.99
CA PHE A 211 6.48 3.29 5.25
C PHE A 211 6.69 2.16 6.27
N LEU A 212 7.22 1.00 5.88
CA LEU A 212 7.51 -0.10 6.83
C LEU A 212 8.68 0.20 7.75
N GLN A 213 9.58 1.12 7.38
CA GLN A 213 10.77 1.42 8.15
C GLN A 213 10.50 2.59 9.10
N VAL A 214 10.47 2.28 10.40
CA VAL A 214 10.47 3.29 11.46
C VAL A 214 11.88 3.36 12.04
N ASP A 215 12.59 4.46 11.75
CA ASP A 215 13.93 4.67 12.28
C ASP A 215 13.90 4.88 13.79
N LYS A 216 14.84 4.24 14.49
CA LYS A 216 15.06 4.51 15.91
C LYS A 216 15.60 5.94 16.07
N PRO A 217 15.10 6.71 17.05
CA PRO A 217 15.65 8.02 17.35
C PRO A 217 17.16 7.95 17.63
N LYS A 218 17.91 8.96 17.16
CA LYS A 218 19.34 9.06 17.46
C LYS A 218 19.57 9.11 18.97
N GLY A 219 20.47 8.26 19.48
CA GLY A 219 20.78 8.20 20.91
C GLY A 219 19.77 7.40 21.74
N TYR A 220 18.82 6.71 21.12
CA TYR A 220 17.95 5.77 21.84
C TYR A 220 18.78 4.66 22.50
N SER A 221 18.72 4.60 23.82
CA SER A 221 19.29 3.53 24.63
C SER A 221 18.51 3.42 25.93
N LYS A 222 18.53 2.25 26.57
CA LYS A 222 17.91 2.06 27.88
C LYS A 222 18.40 3.11 28.90
N LYS A 223 19.71 3.36 28.91
CA LYS A 223 20.35 4.37 29.77
C LYS A 223 19.81 5.79 29.52
N THR A 224 19.57 6.14 28.25
CA THR A 224 18.99 7.45 27.89
C THR A 224 17.57 7.58 28.43
N ILE A 225 16.75 6.53 28.29
CA ILE A 225 15.38 6.50 28.81
C ILE A 225 15.36 6.61 30.34
N ASP A 226 16.19 5.83 31.04
CA ASP A 226 16.28 5.87 32.50
C ASP A 226 16.70 7.28 32.99
N SER A 227 17.61 7.94 32.27
CA SER A 227 18.01 9.33 32.54
C SER A 227 16.85 10.31 32.37
N ILE A 228 16.03 10.18 31.32
CA ILE A 228 14.86 11.04 31.11
C ILE A 228 13.82 10.81 32.20
N LEU A 229 13.51 9.55 32.52
CA LEU A 229 12.53 9.20 33.55
C LEU A 229 12.93 9.76 34.93
N SER A 230 14.22 9.78 35.25
CA SER A 230 14.72 10.36 36.51
C SER A 230 14.49 11.86 36.65
N GLN A 231 14.29 12.59 35.54
CA GLN A 231 14.05 14.03 35.52
C GLN A 231 12.56 14.39 35.61
N ILE A 232 11.67 13.42 35.37
CA ILE A 232 10.23 13.62 35.43
C ILE A 232 9.79 13.44 36.89
N PRO A 233 9.28 14.48 37.56
CA PRO A 233 8.78 14.34 38.91
C PRO A 233 7.60 13.35 38.93
N GLU A 234 7.60 12.42 39.89
CA GLU A 234 6.44 11.56 40.12
C GLU A 234 5.23 12.41 40.50
N SER A 235 4.30 12.58 39.57
CA SER A 235 3.01 13.20 39.85
C SER A 235 2.12 12.15 40.54
N LYS A 236 2.11 12.15 41.87
CA LYS A 236 1.10 11.41 42.62
C LYS A 236 -0.23 12.14 42.47
N SER A 237 -1.27 11.43 42.04
CA SER A 237 -2.64 11.95 42.02
C SER A 237 -3.00 12.48 43.41
N THR A 238 -3.10 13.80 43.54
CA THR A 238 -3.48 14.48 44.79
C THR A 238 -5.00 14.53 44.99
N ASN A 239 -5.76 14.05 44.01
CA ASN A 239 -7.22 14.14 44.03
C ASN A 239 -7.82 12.79 44.49
N GLU A 240 -8.47 12.80 45.65
CA GLU A 240 -9.15 11.61 46.20
C GLU A 240 -10.44 11.28 45.43
N LYS A 241 -11.00 12.27 44.71
CA LYS A 241 -12.20 12.09 43.89
C LYS A 241 -11.85 11.34 42.61
N LYS A 242 -12.61 10.28 42.33
CA LYS A 242 -12.56 9.49 41.09
C LYS A 242 -13.76 9.83 40.22
N PRO A 243 -13.72 10.91 39.42
CA PRO A 243 -14.83 11.26 38.54
C PRO A 243 -14.93 10.26 37.39
N ASN A 244 -16.15 10.11 36.85
CA ASN A 244 -16.32 9.52 35.53
C ASN A 244 -15.89 10.56 34.49
N ILE A 245 -15.03 10.16 33.56
CA ILE A 245 -14.53 11.01 32.47
C ILE A 245 -15.20 10.56 31.18
N ILE A 246 -15.88 11.48 30.49
CA ILE A 246 -16.47 11.25 29.17
C ILE A 246 -15.70 12.12 28.19
N VAL A 247 -15.06 11.47 27.22
CA VAL A 247 -14.37 12.15 26.11
C VAL A 247 -15.24 12.00 24.86
N MET A 248 -15.55 13.12 24.20
CA MET A 248 -16.34 13.13 22.98
C MET A 248 -15.51 13.72 21.84
N LEU A 249 -15.16 12.88 20.87
CA LEU A 249 -14.51 13.26 19.62
C LEU A 249 -15.59 13.43 18.55
N SER A 250 -15.87 14.67 18.16
CA SER A 250 -16.90 14.97 17.16
C SER A 250 -16.29 14.97 15.76
N GLU A 251 -16.70 14.03 14.91
CA GLU A 251 -16.19 13.86 13.55
C GLU A 251 -16.29 15.16 12.73
N ALA A 252 -15.18 15.54 12.09
CA ALA A 252 -15.04 16.73 11.25
C ALA A 252 -15.51 18.06 11.89
N PHE A 253 -15.63 18.14 13.21
CA PHE A 253 -16.18 19.31 13.88
C PHE A 253 -15.13 20.42 14.04
N TRP A 254 -15.51 21.64 13.66
CA TRP A 254 -14.75 22.87 13.89
C TRP A 254 -15.72 24.05 13.92
N ASP A 255 -15.30 25.18 14.50
CA ASP A 255 -16.11 26.39 14.58
C ASP A 255 -16.04 27.18 13.25
N PRO A 256 -17.11 27.21 12.43
CA PRO A 256 -17.10 27.88 11.14
C PRO A 256 -17.16 29.41 11.25
N THR A 257 -17.45 29.97 12.44
CA THR A 257 -17.54 31.42 12.64
C THR A 257 -16.20 32.14 12.56
N ILE A 258 -15.09 31.39 12.60
CA ILE A 258 -13.74 31.93 12.39
C ILE A 258 -13.46 32.28 10.92
N MET A 259 -14.26 31.80 9.97
CA MET A 259 -14.07 32.11 8.55
C MET A 259 -14.31 33.59 8.28
N LYS A 260 -13.37 34.21 7.55
CA LYS A 260 -13.50 35.58 7.09
C LYS A 260 -14.36 35.62 5.82
N ASN A 261 -15.11 36.71 5.64
CA ASN A 261 -15.92 37.00 4.43
C ASN A 261 -17.18 36.14 4.22
N ILE A 262 -17.70 35.52 5.27
CA ILE A 262 -19.02 34.89 5.25
C ILE A 262 -19.89 35.48 6.36
N THR A 263 -21.19 35.52 6.12
CA THR A 263 -22.18 35.98 7.10
C THR A 263 -23.17 34.86 7.37
N PHE A 264 -23.50 34.68 8.64
CA PHE A 264 -24.49 33.71 9.06
C PHE A 264 -25.75 34.44 9.49
N SER A 265 -26.93 33.89 9.14
CA SER A 265 -28.22 34.43 9.59
C SER A 265 -28.42 34.29 11.11
N ARG A 266 -27.71 33.34 11.73
CA ARG A 266 -27.63 33.09 13.17
C ARG A 266 -26.33 32.38 13.49
N ASP A 267 -25.91 32.42 14.75
CA ASP A 267 -24.80 31.60 15.24
C ASP A 267 -25.06 30.10 14.93
N PRO A 268 -24.17 29.41 14.19
CA PRO A 268 -24.35 28.01 13.83
C PRO A 268 -24.09 27.03 14.99
N ILE A 269 -23.35 27.43 16.03
CA ILE A 269 -22.99 26.58 17.17
C ILE A 269 -23.16 27.29 18.53
N PRO A 270 -24.34 27.88 18.81
CA PRO A 270 -24.56 28.77 19.95
C PRO A 270 -24.37 28.09 21.31
N ASN A 271 -24.66 26.79 21.38
CA ASN A 271 -24.46 26.01 22.60
C ASN A 271 -22.97 25.85 22.94
N LEU A 272 -22.11 25.64 21.94
CA LEU A 272 -20.67 25.51 22.18
C LEU A 272 -20.09 26.85 22.63
N HIS A 273 -20.41 27.95 21.93
CA HIS A 273 -19.97 29.29 22.32
C HIS A 273 -20.44 29.68 23.73
N ARG A 274 -21.66 29.28 24.12
CA ARG A 274 -22.15 29.48 25.49
C ARG A 274 -21.32 28.69 26.50
N LEU A 275 -21.02 27.42 26.23
CA LEU A 275 -20.22 26.58 27.13
C LEU A 275 -18.77 27.07 27.26
N GLN A 276 -18.16 27.53 26.17
CA GLN A 276 -16.79 28.07 26.18
C GLN A 276 -16.62 29.30 27.07
N LYS A 277 -17.68 30.11 27.25
CA LYS A 277 -17.69 31.26 28.17
C LYS A 277 -17.79 30.85 29.65
N THR A 278 -18.33 29.67 29.93
CA THR A 278 -18.60 29.20 31.30
C THR A 278 -17.53 28.23 31.82
N TYR A 279 -16.94 27.43 30.94
CA TYR A 279 -16.01 26.35 31.29
C TYR A 279 -14.65 26.53 30.60
N THR A 280 -13.63 25.80 31.08
CA THR A 280 -12.31 25.76 30.45
C THR A 280 -12.45 25.37 28.98
N SER A 281 -11.91 26.21 28.11
CA SER A 281 -11.97 26.02 26.68
C SER A 281 -10.70 26.54 26.01
N GLY A 282 -10.46 26.09 24.78
CA GLY A 282 -9.28 26.45 24.01
C GLY A 282 -9.33 25.85 22.61
N TRP A 283 -8.25 26.05 21.86
CA TRP A 283 -8.08 25.50 20.52
C TRP A 283 -7.19 24.26 20.55
N MET A 284 -7.59 23.24 19.81
CA MET A 284 -6.77 22.05 19.55
C MET A 284 -6.30 22.12 18.10
N LEU A 285 -4.98 22.01 17.90
CA LEU A 285 -4.43 21.83 16.56
C LEU A 285 -4.58 20.37 16.18
N SER A 286 -5.42 20.09 15.19
CA SER A 286 -5.57 18.72 14.68
C SER A 286 -4.30 18.28 13.93
N PRO A 287 -3.76 17.08 14.18
CA PRO A 287 -2.67 16.52 13.38
C PRO A 287 -3.09 16.13 11.96
N GLN A 288 -4.40 16.13 11.66
CA GLN A 288 -4.95 15.69 10.38
C GLN A 288 -5.98 16.69 9.82
N PHE A 289 -6.13 16.69 8.50
CA PHE A 289 -7.13 17.47 7.78
C PHE A 289 -7.95 16.55 6.88
N GLY A 290 -9.29 16.64 6.95
CA GLY A 290 -10.19 15.93 6.03
C GLY A 290 -10.33 14.42 6.24
N GLY A 291 -9.78 13.84 7.31
CA GLY A 291 -9.93 12.42 7.63
C GLY A 291 -9.00 11.93 8.74
N SER A 292 -8.89 10.61 8.86
CA SER A 292 -7.98 9.93 9.81
C SER A 292 -8.20 10.31 11.28
N THR A 293 -9.46 10.42 11.72
CA THR A 293 -9.87 10.72 13.11
C THR A 293 -9.21 9.82 14.14
N ALA A 294 -8.90 8.58 13.78
CA ALA A 294 -8.10 7.68 14.59
C ALA A 294 -6.81 8.38 15.06
N ASN A 295 -6.02 9.02 14.19
CA ASN A 295 -4.79 9.68 14.61
C ASN A 295 -5.02 10.78 15.69
N VAL A 296 -6.18 11.46 15.69
CA VAL A 296 -6.56 12.42 16.75
C VAL A 296 -6.91 11.68 18.04
N GLU A 297 -7.70 10.61 17.94
CA GLU A 297 -8.04 9.73 19.06
C GLU A 297 -6.78 9.17 19.73
N PHE A 298 -5.77 8.80 18.95
CA PHE A 298 -4.48 8.33 19.44
C PHE A 298 -3.76 9.38 20.29
N GLU A 299 -3.66 10.62 19.82
CA GLU A 299 -3.02 11.70 20.59
C GLU A 299 -3.78 11.96 21.90
N VAL A 300 -5.11 11.96 21.85
CA VAL A 300 -5.95 12.21 23.03
C VAL A 300 -5.83 11.10 24.07
N LEU A 301 -5.83 9.83 23.64
CA LEU A 301 -5.79 8.69 24.56
C LEU A 301 -4.39 8.40 25.10
N THR A 302 -3.35 8.64 24.31
CA THR A 302 -1.98 8.25 24.69
C THR A 302 -1.09 9.42 25.08
N SER A 303 -1.54 10.65 24.82
CA SER A 303 -0.72 11.87 24.94
C SER A 303 0.53 11.88 24.06
N ASN A 304 0.66 10.95 23.10
CA ASN A 304 1.77 10.92 22.15
C ASN A 304 1.40 11.69 20.89
N SER A 305 2.15 12.75 20.61
CA SER A 305 1.94 13.57 19.42
C SER A 305 2.40 12.84 18.14
N MET A 306 1.51 12.84 17.15
CA MET A 306 1.73 12.31 15.79
C MET A 306 2.91 12.97 15.09
N ARG A 307 3.28 14.20 15.47
CA ARG A 307 4.46 14.93 14.96
C ARG A 307 5.77 14.18 15.12
N PHE A 308 5.92 13.38 16.18
CA PHE A 308 7.18 12.70 16.51
C PHE A 308 7.25 11.26 16.02
N LEU A 309 6.13 10.72 15.56
CA LEU A 309 6.06 9.39 14.97
C LEU A 309 6.35 9.47 13.47
N ALA A 310 7.01 8.47 12.90
CA ALA A 310 7.32 8.40 11.46
C ALA A 310 6.09 8.69 10.58
N ASN A 311 6.29 9.20 9.35
CA ASN A 311 5.24 9.60 8.41
C ASN A 311 4.37 8.43 7.95
N LEU A 312 3.55 7.90 8.83
CA LEU A 312 2.66 6.80 8.57
C LEU A 312 1.22 7.31 8.48
N PRO A 313 0.46 6.88 7.47
CA PRO A 313 -0.91 7.32 7.21
C PRO A 313 -1.87 7.02 8.37
N THR A 314 -1.79 5.82 8.96
CA THR A 314 -2.65 5.41 10.09
C THR A 314 -1.83 4.67 11.14
N LYS A 315 -1.60 5.28 12.31
CA LYS A 315 -0.60 4.80 13.29
C LYS A 315 -1.13 3.81 14.32
N TYR A 316 -2.44 3.59 14.40
CA TYR A 316 -3.05 2.54 15.24
C TYR A 316 -2.48 1.14 14.98
N CYS A 317 -2.10 0.83 13.74
CA CYS A 317 -1.59 -0.49 13.39
C CYS A 317 -0.24 -0.83 14.05
N LEU A 318 0.58 0.17 14.39
CA LEU A 318 1.90 -0.07 14.99
C LEU A 318 1.86 -0.29 16.51
N ILE A 319 0.90 0.33 17.19
CA ILE A 319 0.97 0.49 18.65
C ILE A 319 0.24 -0.64 19.37
N SER A 320 -0.58 -1.41 18.66
CA SER A 320 -1.18 -2.66 19.18
C SER A 320 -0.16 -3.76 19.51
N ASN A 321 1.14 -3.59 19.21
CA ASN A 321 2.20 -4.57 19.45
C ASN A 321 3.41 -4.00 20.21
N ILE A 322 3.26 -2.89 20.94
CA ILE A 322 4.19 -2.48 22.01
C ILE A 322 3.57 -2.88 23.35
#